data_AF-A0AAD7S0I2-F1
#
_entry.id   AF-A0AAD7S0I2-F1
#
_cell.length_a   1.000
_cell.length_b   1.000
_cell.length_c   1.000
_cell.angle_alpha   90.00
_cell.angle_beta   90.00
_cell.angle_gamma   90.00
#
_symmetry.space_group_name_H-M   'P 1'
#
loop_
_entity.id
_entity.type
_entity.pdbx_description
1 polymer ?
#
loop_
_entity_poly.entity_id
_entity_poly.type
_entity_poly.pdbx_seq_one_letter_code
_entity_poly.pdbx_strand_id
1 'polypeptide(L)'
;MDNVTVDKRIRVYPNQKPWMTKEVQSLLRIRNTTFRSGDGAQYSAARANLKRGIRKAKTAYKKEIEDHFTSNNIRQVWQGVQHITSYRPSNLTAADGDASLAEELNLFFAHFEVKSPEAATSHPPALSSHILTVEEHEVRSACRQQHLKMEQQQRRDSQAMRLFSVH
;
A
#
# COMPACT_ATOMS: atom_id res chain seq x y z
N MET A 1 -50.32 4.60 2.11
CA MET A 1 -49.32 4.20 3.14
C MET A 1 -48.07 3.91 2.34
N ASP A 2 -47.29 4.96 2.11
CA ASP A 2 -46.36 4.99 0.99
C ASP A 2 -44.99 4.53 1.50
N ASN A 3 -44.56 3.34 1.07
CA ASN A 3 -43.30 2.76 1.50
C ASN A 3 -42.16 3.41 0.70
N VAL A 4 -41.55 4.46 1.26
CA VAL A 4 -40.40 5.16 0.66
C VAL A 4 -39.20 4.22 0.63
N THR A 5 -38.97 3.60 -0.53
CA THR A 5 -37.83 2.71 -0.74
C THR A 5 -36.63 3.59 -1.12
N VAL A 6 -35.68 3.76 -0.21
CA VAL A 6 -34.45 4.53 -0.46
C VAL A 6 -33.51 3.70 -1.34
N ASP A 7 -33.34 4.09 -2.60
CA ASP A 7 -32.33 3.50 -3.48
C ASP A 7 -30.92 3.85 -2.97
N LYS A 8 -30.08 2.82 -2.79
CA LYS A 8 -28.71 2.96 -2.27
C LYS A 8 -27.74 2.31 -3.24
N ARG A 9 -27.00 3.15 -3.97
CA ARG A 9 -25.94 2.71 -4.87
C ARG A 9 -24.68 2.34 -4.08
N ILE A 10 -24.31 1.06 -4.04
CA ILE A 10 -23.08 0.59 -3.40
C ILE A 10 -21.99 0.44 -4.47
N ARG A 11 -20.90 1.19 -4.36
CA ARG A 11 -19.74 1.07 -5.24
C ARG A 11 -18.80 -0.01 -4.72
N VAL A 12 -18.64 -1.10 -5.48
CA VAL A 12 -17.72 -2.20 -5.18
C VAL A 12 -16.44 -1.98 -5.99
N TYR A 13 -15.31 -1.83 -5.32
CA TYR A 13 -14.02 -1.70 -5.97
C TYR A 13 -13.43 -3.09 -6.27
N PRO A 14 -12.75 -3.28 -7.40
CA PRO A 14 -12.06 -4.53 -7.74
C PRO A 14 -10.86 -4.85 -6.84
N ASN A 15 -10.49 -3.94 -5.93
CA ASN A 15 -9.49 -4.18 -4.89
C ASN A 15 -10.11 -4.85 -3.66
N GLN A 16 -10.63 -6.07 -3.83
CA GLN A 16 -10.99 -6.89 -2.67
C GLN A 16 -9.71 -7.29 -1.95
N LYS A 17 -9.65 -7.04 -0.65
CA LYS A 17 -8.46 -7.38 0.12
C LYS A 17 -8.26 -8.89 0.07
N PRO A 18 -7.04 -9.42 -0.18
CA PRO A 18 -6.80 -10.85 -0.34
C PRO A 18 -7.25 -11.72 0.86
N TRP A 19 -7.22 -11.15 2.07
CA TRP A 19 -7.72 -11.80 3.29
C TRP A 19 -9.25 -11.87 3.39
N MET A 20 -10.00 -11.29 2.44
CA MET A 20 -11.46 -11.24 2.43
C MET A 20 -12.07 -12.53 1.84
N THR A 21 -11.85 -13.65 2.53
CA THR A 21 -12.26 -14.99 2.09
C THR A 21 -13.76 -15.24 2.26
N LYS A 22 -14.27 -16.34 1.68
CA LYS A 22 -15.66 -16.80 1.85
C LYS A 22 -16.03 -17.00 3.33
N GLU A 23 -15.09 -17.46 4.15
CA GLU A 23 -15.30 -17.61 5.60
C GLU A 23 -15.54 -16.26 6.28
N VAL A 24 -14.72 -15.24 5.97
CA VAL A 24 -14.89 -13.88 6.51
C VAL A 24 -16.21 -13.26 6.05
N GLN A 25 -16.60 -13.48 4.79
CA GLN A 25 -17.90 -13.06 4.26
C GLN A 25 -19.07 -13.74 4.98
N SER A 26 -18.96 -15.03 5.29
CA SER A 26 -19.96 -15.77 6.08
C SER A 26 -20.08 -15.19 7.50
N LEU A 27 -18.96 -14.96 8.17
CA LEU A 27 -18.93 -14.33 9.50
C LEU A 27 -19.56 -12.92 9.50
N LEU A 28 -19.34 -12.14 8.44
CA LEU A 28 -20.01 -10.84 8.28
C LEU A 28 -21.52 -10.99 8.11
N ARG A 29 -21.97 -11.97 7.32
CA ARG A 29 -23.39 -12.25 7.13
C ARG A 29 -24.03 -12.65 8.47
N ILE A 30 -23.42 -13.58 9.21
CA ILE A 30 -23.88 -14.01 10.54
C ILE A 30 -23.97 -12.82 11.51
N ARG A 31 -22.94 -11.97 11.56
CA ARG A 31 -22.95 -10.75 12.40
C ARG A 31 -24.09 -9.81 12.02
N ASN A 32 -24.32 -9.60 10.73
CA ASN A 32 -25.38 -8.70 10.27
C ASN A 32 -26.77 -9.28 10.52
N THR A 33 -26.96 -10.60 10.42
CA THR A 33 -28.24 -11.25 10.74
C THR A 33 -28.53 -11.19 12.23
N THR A 34 -27.54 -11.45 13.09
CA THR A 34 -27.74 -11.34 14.56
C THR A 34 -27.93 -9.90 15.02
N PHE A 35 -27.32 -8.93 14.35
CA PHE A 35 -27.61 -7.51 14.59
C PHE A 35 -29.08 -7.17 14.30
N ARG A 36 -29.61 -7.68 13.19
CA ARG A 36 -31.00 -7.43 12.78
C ARG A 36 -32.02 -8.15 13.66
N SER A 37 -31.66 -9.29 14.25
CA SER A 37 -32.54 -10.03 15.18
C SER A 37 -32.62 -9.41 16.57
N GLY A 38 -31.68 -8.53 16.95
CA GLY A 38 -31.70 -7.82 18.23
C GLY A 38 -31.18 -8.63 19.43
N ASP A 39 -30.71 -9.86 19.24
CA ASP A 39 -30.11 -10.68 20.30
C ASP A 39 -28.67 -10.20 20.59
N GLY A 40 -28.51 -9.48 21.70
CA GLY A 40 -27.23 -8.92 22.12
C GLY A 40 -26.14 -9.96 22.42
N ALA A 41 -26.50 -11.13 22.96
CA ALA A 41 -25.55 -12.18 23.31
C ALA A 41 -25.01 -12.85 22.04
N GLN A 42 -25.90 -13.22 21.11
CA GLN A 42 -25.51 -13.77 19.82
C GLN A 42 -24.74 -12.76 18.97
N TYR A 43 -25.13 -11.49 19.01
CA TYR A 43 -24.40 -10.42 18.33
C TYR A 43 -22.98 -10.26 18.87
N SER A 44 -22.80 -10.28 20.19
CA SER A 44 -21.49 -10.21 20.83
C SER A 44 -20.60 -11.38 20.41
N ALA A 45 -21.13 -12.60 20.45
CA ALA A 45 -20.42 -13.81 20.00
C ALA A 45 -20.05 -13.74 18.51
N ALA A 46 -20.99 -13.34 17.64
CA ALA A 46 -20.74 -13.19 16.21
C ALA A 46 -19.66 -12.13 15.92
N ARG A 47 -19.64 -11.02 16.67
CA ARG A 47 -18.61 -9.98 16.57
C ARG A 47 -17.23 -10.49 17.01
N ALA A 48 -17.16 -11.25 18.09
CA ALA A 48 -15.91 -11.86 18.57
C ALA A 48 -15.37 -12.88 17.54
N ASN A 49 -16.24 -13.72 16.99
CA ASN A 49 -15.91 -14.69 15.95
C ASN A 49 -15.43 -14.01 14.67
N LEU A 50 -16.11 -12.95 14.22
CA LEU A 50 -15.67 -12.14 13.08
C LEU A 50 -14.27 -11.57 13.29
N LYS A 51 -13.99 -10.98 14.47
CA LYS A 51 -12.66 -10.46 14.81
C LYS A 51 -11.59 -11.55 14.80
N ARG A 52 -11.92 -12.76 15.24
CA ARG A 52 -11.01 -13.92 15.20
C ARG A 52 -10.78 -14.40 13.76
N GLY A 53 -11.84 -14.53 12.96
CA GLY A 53 -11.78 -14.94 11.57
C GLY A 53 -10.94 -13.99 10.71
N ILE A 54 -11.13 -12.67 10.86
CA ILE A 54 -10.31 -11.66 10.15
C ILE A 54 -8.83 -11.80 10.52
N ARG A 55 -8.51 -11.96 11.81
CA ARG A 55 -7.12 -12.16 12.25
C ARG A 55 -6.52 -13.43 11.64
N LYS A 56 -7.24 -14.54 11.71
CA LYS A 56 -6.82 -15.83 11.11
C LYS A 56 -6.56 -15.69 9.62
N ALA A 57 -7.49 -15.08 8.87
CA ALA A 57 -7.35 -14.89 7.43
C ALA A 57 -6.17 -13.98 7.06
N LYS A 58 -5.94 -12.90 7.81
CA LYS A 58 -4.78 -12.03 7.62
C LYS A 58 -3.46 -12.76 7.90
N THR A 59 -3.40 -13.55 8.97
CA THR A 59 -2.20 -14.34 9.31
C THR A 59 -1.94 -15.42 8.26
N ALA A 60 -2.98 -16.10 7.77
CA ALA A 60 -2.86 -17.09 6.71
C ALA A 60 -2.33 -16.46 5.42
N TYR A 61 -2.91 -15.34 4.99
CA TYR A 61 -2.43 -14.61 3.81
C TYR A 61 -0.99 -14.11 3.99
N LYS A 62 -0.65 -13.56 5.16
CA LYS A 62 0.72 -13.15 5.47
C LYS A 62 1.69 -14.32 5.30
N LYS A 63 1.36 -15.48 5.89
CA LYS A 63 2.19 -16.69 5.78
C LYS A 63 2.34 -17.13 4.33
N GLU A 64 1.25 -17.18 3.57
CA GLU A 64 1.28 -17.54 2.15
C GLU A 64 2.24 -16.64 1.36
N ILE A 65 2.22 -15.32 1.61
CA ILE A 65 3.16 -14.39 0.96
C ILE A 65 4.59 -14.65 1.42
N GLU A 66 4.84 -14.83 2.72
CA GLU A 66 6.18 -15.14 3.24
C GLU A 66 6.73 -16.46 2.66
N ASP A 67 5.89 -17.48 2.50
CA ASP A 67 6.26 -18.78 1.94
C ASP A 67 6.85 -18.65 0.53
N HIS A 68 6.40 -17.66 -0.28
CA HIS A 68 6.98 -17.38 -1.62
C HIS A 68 8.44 -16.91 -1.59
N PHE A 69 8.92 -16.37 -0.46
CA PHE A 69 10.28 -15.83 -0.31
C PHE A 69 11.23 -16.74 0.47
N THR A 70 10.73 -17.86 1.01
CA THR A 70 11.55 -18.80 1.78
C THR A 70 12.28 -19.83 0.91
N SER A 71 11.85 -20.02 -0.34
CA SER A 71 12.46 -20.96 -1.26
C SER A 71 13.57 -20.32 -2.09
N ASN A 72 14.57 -21.11 -2.50
CA ASN A 72 15.60 -20.68 -3.46
C ASN A 72 15.07 -20.66 -4.92
N ASN A 73 13.75 -20.54 -5.11
CA ASN A 73 13.12 -20.57 -6.42
C ASN A 73 12.72 -19.15 -6.83
N ILE A 74 13.50 -18.56 -7.74
CA ILE A 74 13.29 -17.21 -8.28
C ILE A 74 11.88 -17.02 -8.85
N ARG A 75 11.28 -18.08 -9.41
CA ARG A 75 9.90 -18.03 -9.94
C ARG A 75 8.88 -17.79 -8.84
N GLN A 76 9.05 -18.44 -7.68
CA GLN A 76 8.15 -18.26 -6.53
C GLN A 76 8.31 -16.87 -5.92
N VAL A 77 9.54 -16.36 -5.83
CA VAL A 77 9.80 -14.98 -5.42
C VAL A 77 9.05 -13.99 -6.31
N TRP A 78 9.14 -14.15 -7.63
CA TRP A 78 8.40 -13.32 -8.57
C TRP A 78 6.89 -13.43 -8.42
N GLN A 79 6.35 -14.61 -8.14
CA GLN A 79 4.94 -14.78 -7.81
C GLN A 79 4.56 -13.98 -6.56
N GLY A 80 5.39 -14.02 -5.50
CA GLY A 80 5.19 -13.21 -4.29
C GLY A 80 5.14 -11.70 -4.60
N VAL A 81 6.07 -11.20 -5.42
CA VAL A 81 6.10 -9.80 -5.87
C VAL A 81 4.83 -9.44 -6.67
N GLN A 82 4.38 -10.31 -7.57
CA GLN A 82 3.15 -10.11 -8.33
C GLN A 82 1.92 -10.00 -7.40
N HIS A 83 1.85 -10.87 -6.39
CA HIS A 83 0.76 -10.87 -5.40
C HIS A 83 0.73 -9.58 -4.56
N ILE A 84 1.88 -9.03 -4.16
CA ILE A 84 1.96 -7.78 -3.39
C ILE A 84 1.55 -6.57 -4.24
N THR A 85 2.05 -6.53 -5.48
CA THR A 85 1.82 -5.41 -6.41
C THR A 85 0.45 -5.45 -7.08
N SER A 86 -0.29 -6.56 -6.93
CA SER A 86 -1.50 -6.85 -7.73
C SER A 86 -1.25 -6.75 -9.24
N TYR A 87 0.01 -6.95 -9.64
CA TYR A 87 0.40 -6.91 -11.04
C TYR A 87 -0.22 -8.11 -11.74
N ARG A 88 -1.23 -7.84 -12.58
CA ARG A 88 -1.64 -8.80 -13.58
C ARG A 88 -0.72 -8.63 -14.77
N PRO A 89 -0.03 -9.68 -15.23
CA PRO A 89 0.51 -9.66 -16.56
C PRO A 89 -0.69 -9.46 -17.48
N SER A 90 -0.89 -8.23 -17.94
CA SER A 90 -1.66 -8.00 -19.15
C SER A 90 -1.08 -8.94 -20.20
N ASN A 91 -1.92 -9.49 -21.06
CA ASN A 91 -1.45 -10.11 -22.28
C ASN A 91 -0.75 -8.99 -23.07
N LEU A 92 0.49 -8.67 -22.74
CA LEU A 92 1.41 -8.13 -23.71
C LEU A 92 1.54 -9.30 -24.68
N THR A 93 0.68 -9.31 -25.71
CA THR A 93 1.11 -9.70 -27.05
C THR A 93 2.56 -9.28 -27.13
N ALA A 94 3.47 -10.26 -27.19
CA ALA A 94 4.91 -10.03 -27.20
C ALA A 94 5.13 -8.78 -28.02
N ALA A 95 5.40 -7.66 -27.32
CA ALA A 95 5.61 -6.41 -28.00
C ALA A 95 6.83 -6.74 -28.86
N ASP A 96 6.66 -6.62 -30.17
CA ASP A 96 7.69 -6.93 -31.16
C ASP A 96 8.95 -6.21 -30.70
N GLY A 97 9.84 -6.97 -30.07
CA GLY A 97 10.88 -6.42 -29.24
C GLY A 97 11.98 -5.98 -30.16
N ASP A 98 11.97 -4.70 -30.53
CA ASP A 98 13.02 -4.12 -31.35
C ASP A 98 14.38 -4.37 -30.68
N ALA A 99 15.31 -5.00 -31.40
CA ALA A 99 16.65 -5.29 -30.93
C ALA A 99 17.38 -4.01 -30.48
N SER A 100 17.04 -2.86 -31.08
CA SER A 100 17.57 -1.55 -30.67
C SER A 100 17.16 -1.18 -29.24
N LEU A 101 15.93 -1.51 -28.82
CA LEU A 101 15.45 -1.24 -27.46
C LEU A 101 16.17 -2.13 -26.44
N ALA A 102 16.43 -3.39 -26.79
CA ALA A 102 17.18 -4.29 -25.92
C ALA A 102 18.62 -3.79 -25.69
N GLU A 103 19.27 -3.29 -26.75
CA GLU A 103 20.61 -2.72 -26.67
C GLU A 103 20.65 -1.43 -25.83
N GLU A 104 19.66 -0.54 -25.99
CA GLU A 104 19.53 0.67 -25.18
C GLU A 104 19.36 0.34 -23.69
N LEU A 105 18.51 -0.65 -23.37
CA LEU A 105 18.31 -1.10 -21.99
C LEU A 105 19.56 -1.75 -21.41
N ASN A 106 20.27 -2.57 -22.20
CA ASN A 106 21.54 -3.14 -21.77
C ASN A 106 22.57 -2.05 -21.44
N LEU A 107 22.71 -1.03 -22.30
CA LEU A 107 23.61 0.10 -22.03
C LEU A 107 23.19 0.86 -20.77
N PHE A 108 21.88 1.11 -20.62
CA PHE A 108 21.32 1.83 -19.49
C PHE A 108 21.46 1.07 -18.16
N PHE A 109 21.45 -0.26 -18.11
CA PHE A 109 21.63 -0.97 -16.84
C PHE A 109 23.08 -1.41 -16.60
N ALA A 110 23.85 -1.67 -17.65
CA ALA A 110 25.26 -2.07 -17.53
C ALA A 110 26.19 -0.92 -17.08
N HIS A 111 25.81 0.35 -17.24
CA HIS A 111 26.66 1.47 -16.78
C HIS A 111 26.92 1.46 -15.27
N PHE A 112 26.08 0.78 -14.48
CA PHE A 112 26.32 0.57 -13.05
C PHE A 112 27.31 -0.56 -12.75
N GLU A 113 27.57 -1.46 -13.69
CA GLU A 113 28.53 -2.56 -13.54
C GLU A 113 29.92 -2.24 -14.09
N VAL A 114 30.05 -1.13 -14.85
CA VAL A 114 31.35 -0.61 -15.27
C VAL A 114 32.07 -0.08 -14.04
N LYS A 115 32.88 -0.93 -13.41
CA LYS A 115 33.92 -0.48 -12.49
C LYS A 115 34.81 0.48 -13.27
N SER A 116 34.78 1.75 -12.87
CA SER A 116 35.72 2.77 -13.34
C SER A 116 37.13 2.17 -13.36
N PRO A 117 37.82 2.14 -14.52
CA PRO A 117 39.24 1.82 -14.53
C PRO A 117 39.94 2.95 -13.79
N GLU A 118 40.52 2.62 -12.65
CA GLU A 118 41.38 3.53 -11.92
C GLU A 118 42.59 3.92 -12.78
N ALA A 119 42.81 5.24 -12.85
CA ALA A 119 44.03 5.99 -13.17
C ALA A 119 44.45 6.23 -14.65
N ALA A 120 44.82 7.51 -14.85
CA ALA A 120 45.40 8.21 -16.01
C ALA A 120 44.40 8.52 -17.14
N THR A 121 44.06 9.78 -17.47
CA THR A 121 44.92 10.96 -17.57
C THR A 121 44.06 12.24 -17.62
N SER A 122 44.45 13.27 -16.85
CA SER A 122 44.27 14.74 -17.03
C SER A 122 43.04 15.27 -17.81
N HIS A 123 42.17 16.07 -17.16
CA HIS A 123 41.83 17.49 -17.48
C HIS A 123 40.72 18.03 -16.53
N PRO A 124 40.86 19.24 -15.93
CA PRO A 124 39.77 19.98 -15.25
C PRO A 124 39.49 21.36 -15.91
N PRO A 125 38.50 22.19 -15.47
CA PRO A 125 37.26 21.90 -14.73
C PRO A 125 36.00 22.59 -15.35
N ALA A 126 34.86 22.41 -14.67
CA ALA A 126 33.59 23.15 -14.75
C ALA A 126 32.53 22.59 -15.71
N LEU A 127 31.54 21.91 -15.15
CA LEU A 127 30.21 22.51 -14.92
C LEU A 127 29.47 21.74 -13.81
N SER A 128 29.40 22.40 -12.66
CA SER A 128 28.41 22.27 -11.59
C SER A 128 28.02 20.86 -11.10
N SER A 129 28.87 20.30 -10.24
CA SER A 129 28.46 19.33 -9.24
C SER A 129 27.62 20.03 -8.15
N HIS A 130 26.36 20.32 -8.43
CA HIS A 130 25.39 20.48 -7.33
C HIS A 130 24.97 19.08 -6.89
N ILE A 131 25.90 18.35 -6.26
CA ILE A 131 25.50 17.23 -5.43
C ILE A 131 24.76 17.87 -4.25
N LEU A 132 23.44 17.82 -4.29
CA LEU A 132 22.57 18.12 -3.16
C LEU A 132 22.81 17.04 -2.10
N THR A 133 23.84 17.24 -1.28
CA THR A 133 24.04 16.48 -0.05
C THR A 133 22.97 16.92 0.94
N VAL A 134 21.90 16.13 1.04
CA VAL A 134 20.88 16.32 2.07
C VAL A 134 21.46 15.79 3.38
N GLU A 135 21.80 16.70 4.28
CA GLU A 135 22.32 16.38 5.59
C GLU A 135 21.21 15.99 6.56
N GLU A 136 21.48 15.05 7.48
CA GLU A 136 20.47 14.54 8.43
C GLU A 136 19.79 15.65 9.24
N HIS A 137 20.53 16.71 9.55
CA HIS A 137 20.04 17.84 10.32
C HIS A 137 18.95 18.64 9.57
N GLU A 138 18.99 18.68 8.23
CA GLU A 138 18.00 19.34 7.37
C GLU A 138 16.70 18.55 7.33
N VAL A 139 16.79 17.22 7.27
CA VAL A 139 15.61 16.35 7.34
C VAL A 139 14.94 16.46 8.70
N ARG A 140 15.74 16.44 9.78
CA ARG A 140 15.23 16.62 11.14
C ARG A 140 14.60 17.99 11.35
N SER A 141 15.17 19.06 10.79
CA SER A 141 14.60 20.41 10.90
C SER A 141 13.28 20.51 10.13
N ALA A 142 13.21 19.99 8.90
CA ALA A 142 11.99 19.95 8.11
C ALA A 142 10.87 19.16 8.80
N CYS A 143 11.20 17.99 9.37
CA CYS A 143 10.23 17.14 10.07
C CYS A 143 9.69 17.83 11.34
N ARG A 144 10.55 18.47 12.14
CA ARG A 144 10.12 19.29 13.29
C ARG A 144 9.20 20.43 12.87
N GLN A 145 9.50 21.09 11.75
CA GLN A 145 8.71 22.22 11.27
C GLN A 145 7.33 21.79 10.78
N GLN A 146 7.21 20.62 10.13
CA GLN A 146 5.92 20.04 9.75
C GLN A 146 5.10 19.63 10.98
N HIS A 147 5.74 19.05 12.00
CA HIS A 147 5.08 18.70 13.26
C HIS A 147 4.51 19.94 13.95
N LEU A 148 5.29 21.02 14.05
CA LEU A 148 4.82 22.29 14.64
C LEU A 148 3.65 22.89 13.85
N LYS A 149 3.68 22.80 12.51
CA LYS A 149 2.57 23.25 11.66
C LYS A 149 1.28 22.45 11.92
N MET A 150 1.38 21.13 12.09
CA MET A 150 0.22 20.29 12.42
C MET A 150 -0.36 20.63 13.79
N GLU A 151 0.48 20.83 14.80
CA GLU A 151 0.00 21.22 16.14
C GLU A 151 -0.72 22.58 16.13
N GLN A 152 -0.19 23.57 15.40
CA GLN A 152 -0.83 24.88 15.29
C GLN A 152 -2.15 24.81 14.53
N GLN A 153 -2.24 23.98 13.49
CA GLN A 153 -3.48 23.73 12.78
C GLN A 153 -4.53 23.11 13.72
N GLN A 154 -4.13 22.10 14.49
CA GLN A 154 -5.04 21.44 15.42
C GLN A 154 -5.51 22.36 16.55
N ARG A 155 -4.66 23.27 17.03
CA ARG A 155 -5.06 24.32 17.98
C ARG A 155 -6.06 25.30 17.38
N ARG A 156 -5.84 25.76 16.14
CA ARG A 156 -6.78 26.65 15.43
C ARG A 156 -8.14 25.98 15.24
N ASP A 157 -8.15 24.74 14.77
CA ASP A 157 -9.40 23.99 14.55
C ASP A 157 -10.14 23.72 15.87
N SER A 158 -9.40 23.42 16.94
CA SER A 158 -9.97 23.27 18.28
C SER A 158 -10.57 24.56 18.84
N GLN A 159 -9.95 25.71 18.55
CA GLN A 159 -10.45 27.01 18.98
C GLN A 159 -11.67 27.44 18.15
N ALA A 160 -11.66 27.21 16.84
CA ALA A 160 -12.81 27.46 15.97
C ALA A 160 -14.03 26.64 16.43
N MET A 161 -13.86 25.35 16.71
CA MET A 161 -14.95 24.48 17.21
C MET A 161 -15.52 24.95 18.56
N ARG A 162 -14.71 25.55 19.44
CA ARG A 162 -15.20 26.13 20.70
C ARG A 162 -16.02 27.40 20.48
N LEU A 163 -15.66 28.22 19.49
CA LEU A 163 -16.41 29.44 19.15
C LEU A 163 -17.76 29.13 18.48
N PHE A 164 -17.84 28.05 17.69
CA PHE A 164 -19.10 27.61 17.06
C PHE A 164 -20.09 26.95 18.03
N SER A 165 -19.69 26.65 19.27
CA SER A 165 -20.53 25.97 20.26
C SER A 165 -21.20 26.92 21.27
N VAL A 166 -21.09 28.25 21.07
CA VAL A 166 -21.63 29.30 21.98
C VAL A 166 -22.77 30.12 21.31
N HIS A 167 -23.47 29.56 20.32
CA HIS A 167 -24.78 30.04 19.83
C HIS A 167 -25.73 28.84 19.71
#